data_AF-A0A0P9WTX6-F1
#
_entry.id   AF-A0A0P9WTX6-F1
#
_cell.length_a   1.000
_cell.length_b   1.000
_cell.length_c   1.000
_cell.angle_alpha   90.00
_cell.angle_beta   90.00
_cell.angle_gamma   90.00
#
_symmetry.space_group_name_H-M   'P 1'
#
loop_
_entity.id
_entity.type
_entity.pdbx_description
1 polymer ?
#
loop_
_entity_poly.entity_id
_entity_poly.type
_entity_poly.pdbx_seq_one_letter_code
_entity_poly.pdbx_strand_id
1 'polypeptide(L)'
;MSSYHRKGLAFAKRIYAPRSLGVSVGFITVAVSLYYVNAAHWLWTLALLNALVWPHVAYQIAKKSREPYQAEWRNLLFDSLMGGFWIGAMGFSAVPGVTVIAMMAMHNMAAAGPRLMLQGLCAQALGVLISLALLNPAVNLHGNMAQIYACLPVLVIYPIFIGWMSHQVTLKLWEHRNILRKISRTDSLTGLLNHGAWKDLLDLEYVKSQNQHQQCVIALIDIDHFKVINDTYGHLMGDTVLQNISEALMENLRDSDLIGRCGGDEFCVILPDTHLFQAREILERTRLAIDEMTYSLQRDLKVSLSIGIAAYSPELPDASSWLHEADKALYLAKSTGRNCVASAQDMPSELQPLSADA
;
A
#
# COMPACT_ATOMS: atom_id res chain seq x y z
N MET A 1 0.68 8.75 24.72
CA MET A 1 -0.27 7.73 24.22
C MET A 1 0.47 6.81 23.25
N SER A 2 0.47 5.49 23.47
CA SER A 2 1.13 4.55 22.55
C SER A 2 0.42 4.50 21.19
N SER A 3 1.16 4.21 20.12
CA SER A 3 0.61 4.01 18.76
C SER A 3 -0.54 2.98 18.75
N TYR A 4 -0.42 1.94 19.58
CA TYR A 4 -1.44 0.90 19.75
C TYR A 4 -2.75 1.45 20.34
N HIS A 5 -2.66 2.31 21.35
CA HIS A 5 -3.83 2.95 21.96
C HIS A 5 -4.56 3.87 20.95
N ARG A 6 -3.82 4.64 20.15
CA ARG A 6 -4.41 5.51 19.11
C ARG A 6 -5.11 4.71 18.02
N LYS A 7 -4.52 3.59 17.58
CA LYS A 7 -5.16 2.65 16.63
C LYS A 7 -6.45 2.04 17.20
N GLY A 8 -6.45 1.67 18.49
CA GLY A 8 -7.64 1.16 19.17
C GLY A 8 -8.78 2.17 19.25
N LEU A 9 -8.49 3.44 19.52
CA LEU A 9 -9.52 4.51 19.52
C LEU A 9 -10.10 4.76 18.12
N ALA A 10 -9.24 4.75 17.09
CA ALA A 10 -9.69 4.87 15.70
C ALA A 10 -10.60 3.72 15.30
N PHE A 11 -10.28 2.49 15.76
CA PHE A 11 -11.13 1.32 15.59
C PHE A 11 -12.50 1.51 16.26
N ALA A 12 -12.54 1.86 17.55
CA ALA A 12 -13.81 2.11 18.26
C ALA A 12 -14.67 3.21 17.61
N LYS A 13 -14.05 4.30 17.15
CA LYS A 13 -14.75 5.38 16.42
C LYS A 13 -15.33 4.90 15.09
N ARG A 14 -14.62 4.02 14.37
CA ARG A 14 -15.08 3.45 13.10
C ARG A 14 -16.28 2.52 13.29
N ILE A 15 -16.30 1.74 14.38
CA ILE A 15 -17.36 0.76 14.67
C ILE A 15 -18.63 1.40 15.21
N TYR A 16 -18.51 2.54 15.89
CA TYR A 16 -19.64 3.22 16.54
C TYR A 16 -20.85 3.47 15.61
N ALA A 17 -20.63 4.02 14.41
CA ALA A 17 -21.72 4.32 13.47
C ALA A 17 -22.39 3.04 12.92
N PRO A 18 -21.65 2.04 12.40
CA PRO A 18 -22.21 0.73 12.05
C PRO A 18 -22.96 0.05 13.20
N ARG A 19 -22.43 0.06 14.43
CA ARG A 19 -23.12 -0.52 15.59
C ARG A 19 -24.45 0.17 15.84
N SER A 20 -24.45 1.51 15.92
CA SER A 20 -25.64 2.30 16.22
C SER A 20 -26.75 2.09 15.17
N LEU A 21 -26.38 2.08 13.89
CA LEU A 21 -27.31 1.80 12.80
C LEU A 21 -27.83 0.35 12.87
N GLY A 22 -26.93 -0.62 13.05
CA GLY A 22 -27.27 -2.04 13.11
C GLY A 22 -28.26 -2.36 14.23
N VAL A 23 -28.03 -1.87 15.46
CA VAL A 23 -28.97 -2.10 16.56
C VAL A 23 -30.27 -1.32 16.41
N SER A 24 -30.25 -0.14 15.79
CA SER A 24 -31.45 0.69 15.58
C SER A 24 -32.38 0.07 14.53
N VAL A 25 -31.82 -0.39 13.42
CA VAL A 25 -32.60 -1.06 12.37
C VAL A 25 -33.00 -2.48 12.83
N GLY A 26 -32.11 -3.18 13.53
CA GLY A 26 -32.41 -4.49 14.14
C GLY A 26 -33.48 -4.45 15.23
N PHE A 27 -33.60 -3.33 15.96
CA PHE A 27 -34.64 -3.14 16.96
C PHE A 27 -36.04 -3.29 16.37
N ILE A 28 -36.27 -2.85 15.12
CA ILE A 28 -37.57 -3.02 14.45
C ILE A 28 -37.92 -4.51 14.32
N THR A 29 -36.96 -5.32 13.90
CA THR A 29 -37.11 -6.78 13.79
C THR A 29 -37.41 -7.44 15.14
N VAL A 30 -36.68 -7.03 16.18
CA VAL A 30 -36.87 -7.54 17.55
C VAL A 30 -38.22 -7.10 18.11
N ALA A 31 -38.58 -5.83 18.02
CA ALA A 31 -39.81 -5.26 18.56
C ALA A 31 -41.06 -5.93 17.97
N VAL A 32 -41.13 -6.06 16.64
CA VAL A 32 -42.27 -6.73 15.99
C VAL A 32 -42.38 -8.18 16.47
N SER A 33 -41.26 -8.87 16.62
CA SER A 33 -41.26 -10.26 17.07
C SER A 33 -41.65 -10.41 18.55
N LEU A 34 -41.20 -9.52 19.43
CA LEU A 34 -41.60 -9.48 20.85
C LEU A 34 -43.11 -9.24 21.01
N TYR A 35 -43.70 -8.41 20.14
CA TYR A 35 -45.14 -8.17 20.14
C TYR A 35 -45.94 -9.46 19.86
N TYR A 36 -45.55 -10.24 18.84
CA TYR A 36 -46.26 -11.47 18.47
C TYR A 36 -46.07 -12.62 19.46
N VAL A 37 -44.96 -12.65 20.19
CA VAL A 37 -44.72 -13.65 21.24
C VAL A 37 -45.35 -13.22 22.58
N ASN A 38 -46.02 -12.05 22.62
CA ASN A 38 -46.56 -11.45 23.84
C ASN A 38 -45.51 -11.40 24.97
N ALA A 39 -44.32 -10.92 24.61
CA ALA A 39 -43.17 -10.93 25.49
C ALA A 39 -43.36 -10.06 26.74
N ALA A 40 -42.76 -10.49 27.85
CA ALA A 40 -42.80 -9.77 29.13
C ALA A 40 -42.25 -8.34 28.99
N HIS A 41 -42.82 -7.39 29.75
CA HIS A 41 -42.46 -5.96 29.66
C HIS A 41 -40.97 -5.67 29.89
N TRP A 42 -40.28 -6.47 30.71
CA TRP A 42 -38.85 -6.28 30.94
C TRP A 42 -38.00 -6.53 29.69
N LEU A 43 -38.44 -7.41 28.78
CA LEU A 43 -37.75 -7.66 27.50
C LEU A 43 -37.82 -6.43 26.58
N TRP A 44 -38.94 -5.69 26.62
CA TRP A 44 -39.07 -4.42 25.90
C TRP A 44 -38.13 -3.36 26.45
N THR A 45 -38.05 -3.23 27.78
CA THR A 45 -37.09 -2.33 28.42
C THR A 45 -35.65 -2.69 28.04
N LEU A 46 -35.31 -3.98 28.06
CA LEU A 46 -33.98 -4.45 27.66
C LEU A 46 -33.69 -4.17 26.18
N ALA A 47 -34.66 -4.37 25.29
CA ALA A 47 -34.51 -4.10 23.86
C ALA A 47 -34.28 -2.61 23.58
N LEU A 48 -35.01 -1.73 24.26
CA LEU A 48 -34.83 -0.27 24.15
C LEU A 48 -33.44 0.16 24.66
N LEU A 49 -33.01 -0.36 25.81
CA LEU A 49 -31.67 -0.09 26.34
C LEU A 49 -30.57 -0.59 25.40
N ASN A 50 -30.75 -1.78 24.82
CA ASN A 50 -29.79 -2.36 23.87
C ASN A 50 -29.72 -1.55 22.56
N ALA A 51 -30.84 -1.02 22.07
CA ALA A 51 -30.87 -0.23 20.83
C ALA A 51 -30.35 1.20 21.03
N LEU A 52 -30.77 1.88 22.10
CA LEU A 52 -30.55 3.32 22.27
C LEU A 52 -29.38 3.67 23.19
N VAL A 53 -29.07 2.84 24.18
CA VAL A 53 -28.08 3.18 25.21
C VAL A 53 -26.76 2.46 24.97
N TRP A 54 -26.84 1.17 24.64
CA TRP A 54 -25.66 0.30 24.55
C TRP A 54 -24.60 0.78 23.53
N PRO A 55 -24.90 1.25 22.30
CA PRO A 55 -23.86 1.72 21.37
C PRO A 55 -23.00 2.86 21.93
N HIS A 56 -23.63 3.78 22.67
CA HIS A 56 -22.93 4.88 23.33
C HIS A 56 -22.10 4.41 24.52
N VAL A 57 -22.65 3.50 25.32
CA VAL A 57 -21.95 2.91 26.46
C VAL A 57 -20.74 2.11 25.99
N ALA A 58 -20.88 1.25 24.98
CA ALA A 58 -19.80 0.48 24.39
C ALA A 58 -18.66 1.40 23.89
N TYR A 59 -19.01 2.48 23.18
CA TYR A 59 -18.02 3.47 22.73
C TYR A 59 -17.31 4.18 23.89
N GLN A 60 -18.04 4.54 24.96
CA GLN A 60 -17.45 5.16 26.15
C GLN A 60 -16.54 4.18 26.91
N ILE A 61 -16.92 2.91 27.01
CA ILE A 61 -16.08 1.84 27.59
C ILE A 61 -14.77 1.72 26.80
N ALA A 62 -14.84 1.65 25.47
CA ALA A 62 -13.65 1.57 24.63
C ALA A 62 -12.78 2.83 24.76
N LYS A 63 -13.39 4.02 24.80
CA LYS A 63 -12.68 5.30 24.93
C LYS A 63 -11.96 5.47 26.27
N LYS A 64 -12.55 4.99 27.37
CA LYS A 64 -11.98 5.09 28.73
C LYS A 64 -11.02 3.95 29.06
N SER A 65 -10.99 2.88 28.26
CA SER A 65 -10.12 1.73 28.49
C SER A 65 -8.64 2.07 28.27
N ARG A 66 -7.76 1.45 29.06
CA ARG A 66 -6.30 1.47 28.84
C ARG A 66 -5.94 0.83 27.50
N GLU A 67 -6.71 -0.19 27.12
CA GLU A 67 -6.59 -0.93 25.85
C GLU A 67 -7.91 -0.86 25.06
N PRO A 68 -8.10 0.21 24.27
CA PRO A 68 -9.35 0.43 23.54
C PRO A 68 -9.68 -0.66 22.52
N TYR A 69 -8.67 -1.25 21.89
CA TYR A 69 -8.86 -2.31 20.90
C TYR A 69 -9.46 -3.57 21.53
N GLN A 70 -8.90 -4.04 22.65
CA GLN A 70 -9.44 -5.21 23.35
C GLN A 70 -10.81 -4.94 23.96
N ALA A 71 -11.03 -3.73 24.51
CA ALA A 71 -12.33 -3.34 25.02
C ALA A 71 -13.40 -3.37 23.91
N GLU A 72 -13.08 -2.86 22.73
CA GLU A 72 -14.01 -2.88 21.59
C GLU A 72 -14.23 -4.29 21.05
N TRP A 73 -13.21 -5.14 21.05
CA TRP A 73 -13.35 -6.57 20.72
C TRP A 73 -14.37 -7.25 21.64
N ARG A 74 -14.29 -7.00 22.96
CA ARG A 74 -15.25 -7.53 23.94
C ARG A 74 -16.66 -6.99 23.72
N ASN A 75 -16.80 -5.71 23.39
CA ASN A 75 -18.09 -5.12 23.07
C ASN A 75 -18.75 -5.80 21.85
N LEU A 76 -17.99 -6.10 20.80
CA LEU A 76 -18.47 -6.81 19.61
C LEU A 76 -18.89 -8.26 19.90
N LEU A 77 -18.16 -8.95 20.78
CA LEU A 77 -18.58 -10.27 21.26
C LEU A 77 -19.86 -10.19 22.10
N PHE A 78 -20.02 -9.14 22.90
CA PHE A 78 -21.26 -8.88 23.63
C PHE A 78 -22.43 -8.56 22.69
N ASP A 79 -22.20 -7.77 21.63
CA ASP A 79 -23.20 -7.51 20.58
C ASP A 79 -23.68 -8.83 19.96
N SER A 80 -22.74 -9.73 19.67
CA SER A 80 -23.02 -11.05 19.09
C SER A 80 -23.81 -11.92 20.08
N LEU A 81 -23.44 -11.93 21.35
CA LEU A 81 -24.16 -12.64 22.41
C LEU A 81 -25.60 -12.14 22.55
N MET A 82 -25.79 -10.82 22.59
CA MET A 82 -27.14 -10.21 22.60
C MET A 82 -27.93 -10.55 21.35
N GLY A 83 -27.29 -10.57 20.17
CA GLY A 83 -27.90 -11.06 18.94
C GLY A 83 -28.45 -12.48 19.09
N GLY A 84 -27.66 -13.40 19.65
CA GLY A 84 -28.12 -14.76 19.95
C GLY A 84 -29.26 -14.84 20.96
N PHE A 85 -29.17 -14.04 22.03
CA PHE A 85 -30.24 -13.94 23.03
C PHE A 85 -31.57 -13.48 22.41
N TRP A 86 -31.53 -12.49 21.53
CA TRP A 86 -32.74 -12.01 20.85
C TRP A 86 -33.39 -13.07 19.96
N ILE A 87 -32.63 -13.96 19.33
CA ILE A 87 -33.20 -15.06 18.53
C ILE A 87 -34.13 -15.94 19.36
N GLY A 88 -33.72 -16.29 20.58
CA GLY A 88 -34.57 -17.06 21.49
C GLY A 88 -35.73 -16.24 22.07
N ALA A 89 -35.50 -14.97 22.41
CA ALA A 89 -36.55 -14.06 22.90
C ALA A 89 -37.65 -13.79 21.86
N MET A 90 -37.33 -13.89 20.57
CA MET A 90 -38.27 -13.81 19.45
C MET A 90 -39.02 -15.12 19.17
N GLY A 91 -38.86 -16.15 20.02
CA GLY A 91 -39.54 -17.44 19.87
C GLY A 91 -39.01 -18.31 18.73
N PHE A 92 -37.73 -18.14 18.33
CA PHE A 92 -37.09 -18.91 17.25
C PHE A 92 -37.75 -18.78 15.87
N SER A 93 -38.36 -17.63 15.59
CA SER A 93 -38.85 -17.32 14.23
C SER A 93 -37.69 -17.34 13.22
N ALA A 94 -37.82 -18.19 12.19
CA ALA A 94 -36.71 -18.52 11.29
C ALA A 94 -36.14 -17.30 10.55
N VAL A 95 -37.01 -16.44 10.00
CA VAL A 95 -36.59 -15.28 9.19
C VAL A 95 -35.87 -14.23 10.05
N PRO A 96 -36.46 -13.68 11.13
CA PRO A 96 -35.75 -12.80 12.07
C PRO A 96 -34.46 -13.40 12.62
N GLY A 97 -34.47 -14.70 12.95
CA GLY A 97 -33.31 -15.40 13.47
C GLY A 97 -32.14 -15.40 12.49
N VAL A 98 -32.38 -15.82 11.24
CA VAL A 98 -31.36 -15.82 10.18
C VAL A 98 -30.89 -14.40 9.86
N THR A 99 -31.80 -13.41 9.84
CA THR A 99 -31.44 -12.00 9.63
C THR A 99 -30.47 -11.49 10.70
N VAL A 100 -30.71 -11.80 11.98
CA VAL A 100 -29.80 -11.41 13.08
C VAL A 100 -28.46 -12.12 12.98
N ILE A 101 -28.44 -13.42 12.65
CA ILE A 101 -27.19 -14.17 12.43
C ILE A 101 -26.37 -13.54 11.30
N ALA A 102 -27.00 -13.32 10.14
CA ALA A 102 -26.34 -12.75 8.96
C ALA A 102 -25.83 -11.32 9.22
N MET A 103 -26.64 -10.47 9.87
CA MET A 103 -26.27 -9.10 10.22
C MET A 103 -25.03 -9.06 11.13
N MET A 104 -25.00 -9.89 12.17
CA MET A 104 -23.88 -9.95 13.12
C MET A 104 -22.63 -10.56 12.49
N ALA A 105 -22.78 -11.61 11.68
CA ALA A 105 -21.66 -12.21 10.96
C ALA A 105 -21.01 -11.19 10.00
N MET A 106 -21.84 -10.46 9.24
CA MET A 106 -21.39 -9.38 8.35
C MET A 106 -20.72 -8.24 9.13
N HIS A 107 -21.30 -7.83 10.27
CA HIS A 107 -20.71 -6.81 11.15
C HIS A 107 -19.31 -7.21 11.62
N ASN A 108 -19.18 -8.43 12.16
CA ASN A 108 -17.93 -8.94 12.70
C ASN A 108 -16.86 -9.13 11.62
N MET A 109 -17.27 -9.60 10.44
CA MET A 109 -16.40 -9.70 9.26
C MET A 109 -15.86 -8.33 8.84
N ALA A 110 -16.73 -7.33 8.71
CA ALA A 110 -16.34 -5.98 8.31
C ALA A 110 -15.52 -5.26 9.40
N ALA A 111 -15.74 -5.59 10.67
CA ALA A 111 -15.03 -5.00 11.79
C ALA A 111 -13.59 -5.53 11.91
N ALA A 112 -13.40 -6.84 12.07
CA ALA A 112 -12.09 -7.42 12.37
C ALA A 112 -11.79 -8.75 11.66
N GLY A 113 -12.54 -9.06 10.60
CA GLY A 113 -12.29 -10.21 9.73
C GLY A 113 -12.83 -11.54 10.26
N PRO A 114 -12.40 -12.66 9.67
CA PRO A 114 -13.03 -13.97 9.86
C PRO A 114 -12.87 -14.53 11.28
N ARG A 115 -11.78 -14.19 11.99
CA ARG A 115 -11.57 -14.64 13.37
C ARG A 115 -12.63 -14.11 14.32
N LEU A 116 -12.96 -12.82 14.23
CA LEU A 116 -14.02 -12.24 15.04
C LEU A 116 -15.39 -12.76 14.62
N MET A 117 -15.63 -12.99 13.32
CA MET A 117 -16.87 -13.61 12.84
C MET A 117 -17.12 -14.97 13.49
N LEU A 118 -16.12 -15.86 13.50
CA LEU A 118 -16.23 -17.18 14.11
C LEU A 118 -16.47 -17.11 15.62
N GLN A 119 -15.71 -16.28 16.34
CA GLN A 119 -15.95 -16.06 17.77
C GLN A 119 -17.33 -15.48 18.05
N GLY A 120 -17.81 -14.59 17.19
CA GLY A 120 -19.15 -14.02 17.26
C GLY A 120 -20.26 -15.06 17.06
N LEU A 121 -20.09 -16.01 16.14
CA LEU A 121 -21.02 -17.14 15.97
C LEU A 121 -21.06 -18.03 17.22
N CYS A 122 -19.91 -18.29 17.86
CA CYS A 122 -19.88 -18.98 19.15
C CYS A 122 -20.59 -18.18 20.26
N ALA A 123 -20.37 -16.85 20.30
CA ALA A 123 -21.06 -15.98 21.25
C ALA A 123 -22.58 -15.95 21.02
N GLN A 124 -23.04 -15.99 19.77
CA GLN A 124 -24.44 -16.12 19.42
C GLN A 124 -25.04 -17.45 19.90
N ALA A 125 -24.34 -18.56 19.69
CA ALA A 125 -24.77 -19.86 20.20
C ALA A 125 -24.93 -19.83 21.73
N LEU A 126 -23.99 -19.21 22.44
CA LEU A 126 -24.09 -19.01 23.89
C LEU A 126 -25.29 -18.13 24.27
N GLY A 127 -25.54 -17.05 23.54
CA GLY A 127 -26.71 -16.18 23.74
C GLY A 127 -28.04 -16.92 23.56
N VAL A 128 -28.12 -17.79 22.54
CA VAL A 128 -29.29 -18.67 22.32
C VAL A 128 -29.50 -19.62 23.49
N LEU A 129 -28.44 -20.24 24.01
CA LEU A 129 -28.52 -21.12 25.19
C LEU A 129 -29.00 -20.38 26.44
N ILE A 130 -28.50 -19.16 26.66
CA ILE A 130 -28.97 -18.29 27.76
C ILE A 130 -30.45 -17.96 27.61
N SER A 131 -30.90 -17.63 26.39
CA SER A 131 -32.31 -17.35 26.14
C SER A 131 -33.20 -18.58 26.36
N LEU A 132 -32.76 -19.78 25.97
CA LEU A 132 -33.49 -21.03 26.22
C LEU A 132 -33.66 -21.26 27.72
N ALA A 133 -32.59 -21.11 28.49
CA ALA A 133 -32.59 -21.32 29.94
C ALA A 133 -33.47 -20.30 30.70
N LEU A 134 -33.49 -19.04 30.26
CA LEU A 134 -34.20 -17.96 30.96
C LEU A 134 -35.67 -17.84 30.56
N LEU A 135 -36.00 -18.04 29.28
CA LEU A 135 -37.32 -17.71 28.74
C LEU A 135 -38.19 -18.93 28.47
N ASN A 136 -37.59 -20.13 28.38
CA ASN A 136 -38.25 -21.36 27.93
C ASN A 136 -39.25 -21.12 26.77
N PRO A 137 -38.79 -20.51 25.65
CA PRO A 137 -39.69 -19.99 24.63
C PRO A 137 -40.36 -21.11 23.85
N ALA A 138 -41.63 -20.91 23.48
CA ALA A 138 -42.29 -21.78 22.50
C ALA A 138 -41.60 -21.63 21.13
N VAL A 139 -41.04 -22.73 20.63
CA VAL A 139 -40.32 -22.75 19.35
C VAL A 139 -41.32 -22.62 18.20
N ASN A 140 -41.33 -21.46 17.55
CA ASN A 140 -42.18 -21.14 16.42
C ASN A 140 -41.32 -20.87 15.18
N LEU A 141 -41.02 -21.92 14.43
CA LEU A 141 -40.21 -21.80 13.20
C LEU A 141 -40.96 -21.08 12.06
N HIS A 142 -42.29 -21.03 12.13
CA HIS A 142 -43.12 -20.32 11.16
C HIS A 142 -43.11 -18.82 11.44
N GLY A 143 -42.61 -18.03 10.48
CA GLY A 143 -42.61 -16.58 10.57
C GLY A 143 -43.92 -15.96 10.14
N ASN A 144 -44.31 -14.87 10.80
CA ASN A 144 -45.47 -14.06 10.38
C ASN A 144 -45.06 -13.05 9.29
N MET A 145 -45.97 -12.66 8.39
CA MET A 145 -45.74 -11.67 7.34
C MET A 145 -45.20 -10.34 7.92
N ALA A 146 -45.71 -9.91 9.07
CA ALA A 146 -45.22 -8.71 9.75
C ALA A 146 -43.75 -8.83 10.18
N GLN A 147 -43.30 -10.01 10.65
CA GLN A 147 -41.91 -10.25 11.02
C GLN A 147 -40.99 -10.22 9.79
N ILE A 148 -41.46 -10.74 8.65
CA ILE A 148 -40.72 -10.70 7.38
C ILE A 148 -40.52 -9.25 6.92
N TYR A 149 -41.58 -8.44 6.92
CA TYR A 149 -41.49 -7.02 6.56
C TYR A 149 -40.58 -6.24 7.52
N ALA A 150 -40.60 -6.57 8.81
CA ALA A 150 -39.72 -5.97 9.81
C ALA A 150 -38.23 -6.28 9.59
N CYS A 151 -37.88 -7.32 8.81
CA CYS A 151 -36.50 -7.65 8.46
C CYS A 151 -36.00 -6.88 7.23
N LEU A 152 -36.88 -6.35 6.38
CA LEU A 152 -36.48 -5.68 5.13
C LEU A 152 -35.52 -4.51 5.33
N PRO A 153 -35.72 -3.62 6.33
CA PRO A 153 -34.76 -2.55 6.61
C PRO A 153 -33.36 -3.10 6.93
N VAL A 154 -33.28 -4.16 7.74
CA VAL A 154 -31.98 -4.80 8.09
C VAL A 154 -31.36 -5.43 6.85
N LEU A 155 -32.12 -6.13 6.03
CA LEU A 155 -31.60 -6.85 4.86
C LEU A 155 -31.16 -5.91 3.72
N VAL A 156 -31.72 -4.70 3.65
CA VAL A 156 -31.39 -3.74 2.58
C VAL A 156 -30.42 -2.65 3.07
N ILE A 157 -30.81 -1.89 4.11
CA ILE A 157 -30.07 -0.69 4.52
C ILE A 157 -28.72 -1.06 5.10
N TYR A 158 -28.66 -2.13 5.92
CA TYR A 158 -27.45 -2.45 6.66
C TYR A 158 -26.31 -2.99 5.76
N PRO A 159 -26.52 -3.94 4.83
CA PRO A 159 -25.48 -4.37 3.90
C PRO A 159 -25.00 -3.24 2.98
N ILE A 160 -25.90 -2.37 2.50
CA ILE A 160 -25.52 -1.21 1.69
C ILE A 160 -24.61 -0.29 2.50
N PHE A 161 -24.97 -0.01 3.75
CA PHE A 161 -24.16 0.85 4.63
C PHE A 161 -22.78 0.25 4.94
N ILE A 162 -22.71 -1.04 5.28
CA ILE A 162 -21.44 -1.75 5.51
C ILE A 162 -20.59 -1.80 4.23
N GLY A 163 -21.21 -2.02 3.08
CA GLY A 163 -20.55 -2.03 1.77
C GLY A 163 -19.96 -0.66 1.43
N TRP A 164 -20.74 0.41 1.58
CA TRP A 164 -20.28 1.78 1.39
C TRP A 164 -19.12 2.13 2.33
N MET A 165 -19.23 1.82 3.62
CA MET A 165 -18.16 2.04 4.60
C MET A 165 -16.88 1.26 4.26
N SER A 166 -17.01 0.01 3.80
CA SER A 166 -15.87 -0.81 3.39
C SER A 166 -15.19 -0.21 2.16
N HIS A 167 -15.97 0.27 1.18
CA HIS A 167 -15.45 0.95 0.00
C HIS A 167 -14.69 2.24 0.35
N GLN A 168 -15.21 3.06 1.25
CA GLN A 168 -14.55 4.29 1.72
C GLN A 168 -13.18 4.02 2.36
N VAL A 169 -13.06 2.94 3.13
CA VAL A 169 -11.78 2.53 3.73
C VAL A 169 -10.80 2.07 2.66
N THR A 170 -11.26 1.31 1.67
CA THR A 170 -10.44 0.91 0.52
C THR A 170 -9.90 2.12 -0.23
N LEU A 171 -10.73 3.11 -0.54
CA LEU A 171 -10.29 4.33 -1.25
C LEU A 171 -9.19 5.09 -0.48
N LYS A 172 -9.34 5.27 0.84
CA LYS A 172 -8.32 5.93 1.68
C LYS A 172 -7.01 5.16 1.72
N LEU A 173 -7.07 3.82 1.72
CA LEU A 173 -5.86 2.99 1.67
C LEU A 173 -5.14 3.16 0.33
N TRP A 174 -5.86 3.25 -0.78
CA TRP A 174 -5.29 3.50 -2.10
C TRP A 174 -4.61 4.87 -2.18
N GLU A 175 -5.25 5.92 -1.66
CA GLU A 175 -4.70 7.27 -1.63
C GLU A 175 -3.38 7.32 -0.84
N HIS A 176 -3.39 6.81 0.41
CA HIS A 176 -2.18 6.77 1.23
C HIS A 176 -1.06 5.95 0.59
N ARG A 177 -1.39 4.81 -0.04
CA ARG A 177 -0.40 3.99 -0.75
C ARG A 177 0.21 4.75 -1.93
N ASN A 178 -0.58 5.51 -2.68
CA ASN A 178 -0.09 6.32 -3.79
C ASN A 178 0.79 7.47 -3.32
N ILE A 179 0.43 8.13 -2.22
CA ILE A 179 1.27 9.16 -1.60
C ILE A 179 2.60 8.57 -1.14
N LEU A 180 2.58 7.45 -0.43
CA LEU A 180 3.82 6.77 0.00
C LEU A 180 4.69 6.35 -1.18
N ARG A 181 4.10 5.87 -2.27
CA ARG A 181 4.83 5.58 -3.51
C ARG A 181 5.47 6.81 -4.12
N LYS A 182 4.74 7.94 -4.17
CA LYS A 182 5.26 9.22 -4.71
C LYS A 182 6.37 9.82 -3.86
N ILE A 183 6.33 9.62 -2.53
CA ILE A 183 7.33 10.12 -1.59
C ILE A 183 8.53 9.15 -1.48
N SER A 184 8.40 7.91 -1.94
CA SER A 184 9.54 7.00 -2.02
C SER A 184 10.63 7.66 -2.85
N ARG A 185 11.84 7.75 -2.28
CA ARG A 185 13.02 8.27 -2.98
C ARG A 185 13.83 7.17 -3.66
N THR A 186 13.49 5.91 -3.41
CA THR A 186 14.23 4.76 -3.90
C THR A 186 13.41 3.90 -4.86
N ASP A 187 14.12 3.23 -5.77
CA ASP A 187 13.61 2.17 -6.62
C ASP A 187 13.40 0.88 -5.82
N SER A 188 12.26 0.22 -5.98
CA SER A 188 11.89 -0.92 -5.15
C SER A 188 12.65 -2.21 -5.47
N LEU A 189 13.26 -2.32 -6.66
CA LEU A 189 14.00 -3.51 -7.07
C LEU A 189 15.48 -3.42 -6.67
N THR A 190 16.09 -2.26 -6.92
CA THR A 190 17.54 -2.05 -6.77
C THR A 190 17.92 -1.32 -5.48
N GLY A 191 16.97 -0.64 -4.82
CA GLY A 191 17.25 0.16 -3.62
C GLY A 191 17.95 1.50 -3.89
N LEU A 192 18.42 1.73 -5.13
CA LEU A 192 19.02 2.98 -5.58
C LEU A 192 18.00 4.12 -5.59
N LEU A 193 18.44 5.36 -5.82
CA LEU A 193 17.54 6.48 -6.04
C LEU A 193 16.62 6.20 -7.23
N ASN A 194 15.34 6.54 -7.13
CA ASN A 194 14.48 6.52 -8.31
C ASN A 194 14.73 7.77 -9.18
N HIS A 195 14.23 7.72 -10.41
CA HIS A 195 14.35 8.83 -11.37
C HIS A 195 14.05 10.21 -10.79
N GLY A 196 12.95 10.35 -10.02
CA GLY A 196 12.57 11.62 -9.42
C GLY A 196 13.58 12.11 -8.40
N ALA A 197 13.96 11.25 -7.45
CA ALA A 197 14.91 11.60 -6.40
C ALA A 197 16.32 11.88 -6.93
N TRP A 198 16.76 11.16 -7.96
CA TRP A 198 18.03 11.41 -8.64
C TRP A 198 18.03 12.74 -9.37
N LYS A 199 16.95 13.07 -10.11
CA LYS A 199 16.79 14.34 -10.81
C LYS A 199 16.77 15.54 -9.86
N ASP A 200 16.08 15.43 -8.72
CA ASP A 200 16.11 16.48 -7.69
C ASP A 200 17.54 16.76 -7.22
N LEU A 201 18.38 15.72 -7.09
CA LEU A 201 19.77 15.86 -6.67
C LEU A 201 20.66 16.38 -7.80
N LEU A 202 20.37 16.06 -9.06
CA LEU A 202 21.04 16.64 -10.21
C LEU A 202 20.87 18.17 -10.23
N ASP A 203 19.65 18.66 -10.03
CA ASP A 203 19.37 20.10 -9.99
C ASP A 203 20.15 20.79 -8.86
N LEU A 204 20.22 20.15 -7.68
CA LEU A 204 20.99 20.64 -6.54
C LEU A 204 22.49 20.66 -6.82
N GLU A 205 23.05 19.59 -7.39
CA GLU A 205 24.49 19.50 -7.66
C GLU A 205 24.91 20.43 -8.81
N TYR A 206 24.04 20.69 -9.78
CA TYR A 206 24.25 21.71 -10.81
C TYR A 206 24.41 23.11 -10.18
N VAL A 207 23.47 23.51 -9.32
CA VAL A 207 23.54 24.80 -8.60
C VAL A 207 24.78 24.88 -7.71
N LYS A 208 25.15 23.79 -7.05
CA LYS A 208 26.36 23.72 -6.23
C LYS A 208 27.63 23.89 -7.07
N SER A 209 27.73 23.18 -8.19
CA SER A 209 28.86 23.27 -9.12
C SER A 209 28.99 24.68 -9.70
N GLN A 210 27.86 25.32 -10.03
CA GLN A 210 27.82 26.71 -10.49
C GLN A 210 28.33 27.70 -9.44
N ASN A 211 27.90 27.57 -8.19
CA ASN A 211 28.26 28.52 -7.13
C ASN A 211 29.69 28.33 -6.60
N GLN A 212 30.19 27.10 -6.59
CA GLN A 212 31.47 26.75 -5.97
C GLN A 212 32.59 26.55 -6.99
N HIS A 213 32.29 26.67 -8.29
CA HIS A 213 33.19 26.26 -9.38
C HIS A 213 33.75 24.84 -9.17
N GLN A 214 32.92 23.97 -8.60
CA GLN A 214 33.30 22.61 -8.27
C GLN A 214 33.21 21.73 -9.52
N GLN A 215 34.15 20.80 -9.65
CA GLN A 215 34.11 19.79 -10.70
C GLN A 215 33.06 18.76 -10.37
N CYS A 216 32.21 18.46 -11.35
CA CYS A 216 31.25 17.38 -11.22
C CYS A 216 31.08 16.73 -12.58
N VAL A 217 30.88 15.43 -12.59
CA VAL A 217 30.55 14.66 -13.79
C VAL A 217 29.26 13.92 -13.54
N ILE A 218 28.41 13.84 -14.55
CA ILE A 218 27.26 12.94 -14.55
C ILE A 218 27.47 11.84 -15.58
N ALA A 219 26.87 10.69 -15.33
CA ALA A 219 26.87 9.56 -16.24
C ALA A 219 25.45 9.03 -16.44
N LEU A 220 25.13 8.72 -17.69
CA LEU A 220 23.98 7.89 -18.05
C LEU A 220 24.48 6.54 -18.52
N ILE A 221 23.90 5.48 -18.00
CA ILE A 221 24.33 4.09 -18.18
C ILE A 221 23.13 3.31 -18.69
N ASP A 222 23.33 2.54 -19.74
CA ASP A 222 22.30 1.69 -20.33
C ASP A 222 22.81 0.25 -20.46
N ILE A 223 21.94 -0.71 -20.12
CA ILE A 223 22.26 -2.13 -20.30
C ILE A 223 22.07 -2.51 -21.76
N ASP A 224 23.15 -2.91 -22.41
CA ASP A 224 23.12 -3.31 -23.80
C ASP A 224 22.24 -4.55 -23.97
N HIS A 225 21.33 -4.49 -24.95
CA HIS A 225 20.47 -5.60 -25.33
C HIS A 225 19.60 -6.17 -24.18
N PHE A 226 19.24 -5.36 -23.17
CA PHE A 226 18.46 -5.82 -22.02
C PHE A 226 17.13 -6.49 -22.38
N LYS A 227 16.45 -6.00 -23.44
CA LYS A 227 15.25 -6.64 -23.96
C LYS A 227 15.51 -8.09 -24.41
N VAL A 228 16.64 -8.36 -25.06
CA VAL A 228 17.02 -9.72 -25.49
C VAL A 228 17.26 -10.63 -24.29
N ILE A 229 17.86 -10.09 -23.21
CA ILE A 229 18.03 -10.84 -21.95
C ILE A 229 16.67 -11.25 -21.38
N ASN A 230 15.71 -10.31 -21.30
CA ASN A 230 14.36 -10.59 -20.83
C ASN A 230 13.64 -11.61 -21.73
N ASP A 231 13.73 -11.45 -23.04
CA ASP A 231 13.03 -12.30 -24.00
C ASP A 231 13.61 -13.74 -24.00
N THR A 232 14.91 -13.89 -23.71
CA THR A 232 15.61 -15.19 -23.72
C THR A 232 15.54 -15.92 -22.38
N TYR A 233 15.71 -15.21 -21.27
CA TYR A 233 15.87 -15.79 -19.94
C TYR A 233 14.71 -15.48 -18.98
N GLY A 234 13.75 -14.67 -19.41
CA GLY A 234 12.59 -14.24 -18.63
C GLY A 234 12.89 -13.06 -17.70
N HIS A 235 11.81 -12.37 -17.30
CA HIS A 235 11.90 -11.14 -16.49
C HIS A 235 12.59 -11.34 -15.13
N LEU A 236 12.47 -12.52 -14.51
CA LEU A 236 13.15 -12.80 -13.23
C LEU A 236 14.69 -12.75 -13.37
N MET A 237 15.21 -13.20 -14.52
CA MET A 237 16.65 -13.09 -14.79
C MET A 237 17.03 -11.63 -15.07
N GLY A 238 16.22 -10.89 -15.82
CA GLY A 238 16.40 -9.46 -16.02
C GLY A 238 16.45 -8.68 -14.70
N ASP A 239 15.56 -9.01 -13.76
CA ASP A 239 15.55 -8.42 -12.42
C ASP A 239 16.84 -8.74 -11.65
N THR A 240 17.36 -9.97 -11.77
CA THR A 240 18.64 -10.38 -11.15
C THR A 240 19.81 -9.59 -11.75
N VAL A 241 19.83 -9.38 -13.06
CA VAL A 241 20.84 -8.57 -13.74
C VAL A 241 20.82 -7.13 -13.23
N LEU A 242 19.63 -6.53 -13.10
CA LEU A 242 19.47 -5.17 -12.57
C LEU A 242 19.98 -5.04 -11.13
N GLN A 243 19.71 -6.04 -10.29
CA GLN A 243 20.20 -6.09 -8.91
C GLN A 243 21.72 -6.19 -8.85
N ASN A 244 22.32 -7.11 -9.60
CA ASN A 244 23.77 -7.28 -9.63
C ASN A 244 24.50 -6.03 -10.13
N ILE A 245 23.95 -5.35 -11.14
CA ILE A 245 24.49 -4.07 -11.63
C ILE A 245 24.41 -3.00 -10.54
N SER A 246 23.29 -2.93 -9.82
CA SER A 246 23.15 -1.96 -8.74
C SER A 246 24.16 -2.20 -7.61
N GLU A 247 24.43 -3.47 -7.28
CA GLU A 247 25.46 -3.85 -6.31
C GLU A 247 26.86 -3.48 -6.80
N ALA A 248 27.21 -3.80 -8.06
CA ALA A 248 28.50 -3.40 -8.63
C ALA A 248 28.70 -1.88 -8.66
N LEU A 249 27.66 -1.11 -8.97
CA LEU A 249 27.73 0.35 -8.93
C LEU A 249 28.02 0.82 -7.50
N MET A 250 27.33 0.28 -6.48
CA MET A 250 27.57 0.64 -5.08
C MET A 250 28.97 0.23 -4.59
N GLU A 251 29.49 -0.91 -5.04
CA GLU A 251 30.84 -1.38 -4.64
C GLU A 251 31.98 -0.61 -5.30
N ASN A 252 31.78 -0.12 -6.52
CA ASN A 252 32.82 0.56 -7.29
C ASN A 252 32.82 2.09 -7.15
N LEU A 253 31.75 2.67 -6.59
CA LEU A 253 31.57 4.10 -6.38
C LEU A 253 31.68 4.46 -4.89
N ARG A 254 31.85 5.75 -4.60
CA ARG A 254 31.99 6.27 -3.24
C ARG A 254 30.62 6.51 -2.62
N ASP A 255 30.54 6.54 -1.30
CA ASP A 255 29.31 6.92 -0.57
C ASP A 255 28.81 8.34 -0.91
N SER A 256 29.71 9.22 -1.38
CA SER A 256 29.39 10.57 -1.84
C SER A 256 28.75 10.61 -3.24
N ASP A 257 28.88 9.53 -4.00
CA ASP A 257 28.39 9.45 -5.38
C ASP A 257 26.90 9.10 -5.36
N LEU A 258 26.13 9.73 -6.26
CA LEU A 258 24.67 9.62 -6.24
C LEU A 258 24.19 8.72 -7.37
N ILE A 259 23.74 7.53 -7.02
CA ILE A 259 23.37 6.47 -7.96
C ILE A 259 21.86 6.33 -8.00
N GLY A 260 21.28 6.38 -9.20
CA GLY A 260 19.86 6.20 -9.44
C GLY A 260 19.57 5.20 -10.56
N ARG A 261 18.38 4.62 -10.50
CA ARG A 261 17.76 3.90 -11.62
C ARG A 261 16.73 4.82 -12.26
N CYS A 262 17.08 5.34 -13.43
CA CYS A 262 16.32 6.36 -14.14
C CYS A 262 15.26 5.76 -15.09
N GLY A 263 15.43 4.50 -15.51
CA GLY A 263 14.54 3.81 -16.44
C GLY A 263 14.45 2.30 -16.18
N GLY A 264 13.88 1.56 -17.13
CA GLY A 264 13.76 0.09 -17.03
C GLY A 264 15.14 -0.57 -16.95
N ASP A 265 16.04 -0.15 -17.81
CA ASP A 265 17.42 -0.63 -18.03
C ASP A 265 18.46 0.48 -17.93
N GLU A 266 18.04 1.67 -17.49
CA GLU A 266 18.87 2.86 -17.43
C GLU A 266 19.23 3.22 -15.99
N PHE A 267 20.53 3.42 -15.76
CA PHE A 267 21.10 3.91 -14.52
C PHE A 267 21.73 5.29 -14.74
N CYS A 268 21.82 6.05 -13.67
CA CYS A 268 22.28 7.43 -13.70
C CYS A 268 23.15 7.69 -12.48
N VAL A 269 24.28 8.35 -12.67
CA VAL A 269 25.29 8.59 -11.62
C VAL A 269 25.68 10.06 -11.62
N ILE A 270 25.80 10.65 -10.43
CA ILE A 270 26.42 11.95 -10.21
C ILE A 270 27.71 11.68 -9.43
N LEU A 271 28.82 12.21 -9.93
CA LEU A 271 30.16 12.10 -9.37
C LEU A 271 30.62 13.51 -8.95
N PRO A 272 30.27 13.97 -7.73
CA PRO A 272 30.75 15.23 -7.19
C PRO A 272 32.28 15.21 -7.07
N ASP A 273 32.89 16.39 -7.13
CA ASP A 273 34.33 16.59 -6.95
C ASP A 273 35.21 15.74 -7.89
N THR A 274 34.70 15.46 -9.09
CA THR A 274 35.33 14.52 -10.02
C THR A 274 35.56 15.18 -11.37
N HIS A 275 36.79 15.09 -11.87
CA HIS A 275 37.16 15.49 -13.22
C HIS A 275 36.73 14.44 -14.27
N LEU A 276 36.49 14.88 -15.51
CA LEU A 276 36.07 14.00 -16.61
C LEU A 276 36.98 12.77 -16.80
N PHE A 277 38.30 12.94 -16.73
CA PHE A 277 39.26 11.84 -16.86
C PHE A 277 39.12 10.82 -15.73
N GLN A 278 38.99 11.27 -14.48
CA GLN A 278 38.81 10.38 -13.32
C GLN A 278 37.46 9.66 -13.38
N ALA A 279 36.39 10.37 -13.77
CA ALA A 279 35.08 9.77 -13.98
C ALA A 279 35.14 8.67 -15.04
N ARG A 280 35.88 8.89 -16.13
CA ARG A 280 36.09 7.88 -17.18
C ARG A 280 36.78 6.64 -16.65
N GLU A 281 37.86 6.78 -15.87
CA GLU A 281 38.57 5.64 -15.26
C GLU A 281 37.67 4.84 -14.30
N ILE A 282 36.92 5.53 -13.44
CA ILE A 282 36.01 4.90 -12.48
C ILE A 282 34.92 4.12 -13.22
N LEU A 283 34.28 4.73 -14.21
CA LEU A 283 33.17 4.12 -14.94
C LEU A 283 33.63 3.00 -15.89
N GLU A 284 34.84 3.11 -16.46
CA GLU A 284 35.43 2.02 -17.25
C GLU A 284 35.75 0.80 -16.37
N ARG A 285 36.28 1.02 -15.16
CA ARG A 285 36.48 -0.05 -14.17
C ARG A 285 35.16 -0.72 -13.81
N THR A 286 34.11 0.06 -13.54
CA THR A 286 32.79 -0.49 -13.22
C THR A 286 32.20 -1.26 -14.40
N ARG A 287 32.34 -0.74 -15.63
CA ARG A 287 31.91 -1.42 -16.85
C ARG A 287 32.60 -2.78 -17.02
N LEU A 288 33.92 -2.82 -16.86
CA LEU A 288 34.71 -4.06 -16.93
C LEU A 288 34.30 -5.07 -15.86
N ALA A 289 34.10 -4.62 -14.61
CA ALA A 289 33.65 -5.48 -13.53
C ALA A 289 32.30 -6.15 -13.83
N ILE A 290 31.38 -5.41 -14.49
CA ILE A 290 30.05 -5.93 -14.89
C ILE A 290 30.16 -6.87 -16.09
N ASP A 291 31.02 -6.58 -17.08
CA ASP A 291 31.29 -7.43 -18.25
C ASP A 291 31.93 -8.79 -17.86
N GLU A 292 32.69 -8.79 -16.77
CA GLU A 292 33.30 -9.99 -16.17
C GLU A 292 32.37 -10.77 -15.24
N MET A 293 31.18 -10.25 -14.90
CA MET A 293 30.24 -10.95 -14.03
C MET A 293 29.81 -12.29 -14.63
N THR A 294 29.72 -13.30 -13.76
CA THR A 294 29.20 -14.63 -14.13
C THR A 294 27.92 -14.92 -13.37
N TYR A 295 26.90 -15.36 -14.11
CA TYR A 295 25.59 -15.68 -13.55
C TYR A 295 25.53 -17.19 -13.29
N SER A 296 25.48 -17.58 -12.01
CA SER A 296 25.64 -18.98 -11.59
C SER A 296 24.69 -19.97 -12.28
N LEU A 297 23.47 -19.54 -12.56
CA LEU A 297 22.44 -20.34 -13.24
C LEU A 297 22.61 -20.32 -14.77
N GLN A 298 23.16 -19.23 -15.32
CA GLN A 298 23.23 -18.94 -16.75
C GLN A 298 24.65 -18.49 -17.14
N ARG A 299 25.58 -19.45 -17.28
CA ARG A 299 27.00 -19.14 -17.52
C ARG A 299 27.28 -18.47 -18.87
N ASP A 300 26.38 -18.63 -19.83
CA ASP A 300 26.49 -18.03 -21.17
C ASP A 300 25.93 -16.60 -21.24
N LEU A 301 25.30 -16.11 -20.16
CA LEU A 301 24.78 -14.75 -20.12
C LEU A 301 25.94 -13.75 -20.01
N LYS A 302 26.05 -12.91 -21.03
CA LYS A 302 26.96 -11.76 -21.06
C LYS A 302 26.15 -10.46 -21.00
N VAL A 303 26.59 -9.57 -20.12
CA VAL A 303 25.96 -8.28 -19.86
C VAL A 303 27.01 -7.20 -20.03
N SER A 304 26.75 -6.25 -20.93
CA SER A 304 27.61 -5.10 -21.15
C SER A 304 26.84 -3.80 -20.95
N LEU A 305 27.57 -2.72 -20.72
CA LEU A 305 27.00 -1.39 -20.51
C LEU A 305 27.55 -0.38 -21.52
N SER A 306 26.66 0.45 -22.05
CA SER A 306 27.03 1.68 -22.74
C SER A 306 26.90 2.84 -21.75
N ILE A 307 27.93 3.69 -21.67
CA ILE A 307 28.00 4.78 -20.68
C ILE A 307 28.32 6.11 -21.38
N GLY A 308 27.45 7.10 -21.19
CA GLY A 308 27.66 8.49 -21.61
C GLY A 308 28.01 9.37 -20.43
N ILE A 309 29.12 10.10 -20.48
CA ILE A 309 29.57 11.01 -19.42
C ILE A 309 29.62 12.46 -19.87
N ALA A 310 29.25 13.38 -18.98
CA ALA A 310 29.36 14.81 -19.21
C ALA A 310 29.88 15.54 -17.97
N ALA A 311 30.95 16.31 -18.13
CA ALA A 311 31.44 17.21 -17.08
C ALA A 311 30.57 18.47 -17.02
N TYR A 312 30.40 19.01 -15.82
CA TYR A 312 29.82 20.32 -15.62
C TYR A 312 30.66 21.38 -16.36
N SER A 313 29.98 22.31 -17.03
CA SER A 313 30.57 23.47 -17.69
C SER A 313 29.73 24.71 -17.38
N PRO A 314 30.35 25.87 -17.10
CA PRO A 314 29.62 27.13 -16.91
C PRO A 314 28.87 27.60 -18.16
N GLU A 315 29.18 27.04 -19.33
CA GLU A 315 28.49 27.34 -20.61
C GLU A 315 27.12 26.66 -20.71
N LEU A 316 26.85 25.64 -19.88
CA LEU A 316 25.57 24.95 -19.86
C LEU A 316 24.56 25.77 -19.06
N PRO A 317 23.40 26.15 -19.62
CA PRO A 317 22.48 27.11 -19.00
C PRO A 317 21.68 26.52 -17.82
N ASP A 318 21.48 25.20 -17.79
CA ASP A 318 20.79 24.51 -16.71
C ASP A 318 21.18 23.02 -16.60
N ALA A 319 20.69 22.36 -15.55
CA ALA A 319 20.87 20.93 -15.31
C ALA A 319 20.31 20.04 -16.43
N SER A 320 19.25 20.50 -17.12
CA SER A 320 18.64 19.74 -18.23
C SER A 320 19.57 19.70 -19.45
N SER A 321 20.26 20.80 -19.72
CA SER A 321 21.27 20.90 -20.78
C SER A 321 22.50 20.05 -20.46
N TRP A 322 22.89 19.99 -19.18
CA TRP A 322 23.95 19.10 -18.74
C TRP A 322 23.58 17.63 -18.91
N LEU A 323 22.37 17.23 -18.50
CA LEU A 323 21.83 15.89 -18.74
C LEU A 323 21.78 15.55 -20.23
N HIS A 324 21.43 16.51 -21.08
CA HIS A 324 21.38 16.34 -22.53
C HIS A 324 22.76 16.04 -23.13
N GLU A 325 23.84 16.62 -22.61
CA GLU A 325 25.21 16.29 -23.05
C GLU A 325 25.60 14.85 -22.68
N ALA A 326 25.18 14.36 -21.51
CA ALA A 326 25.40 12.97 -21.12
C ALA A 326 24.58 12.00 -22.00
N ASP A 327 23.37 12.39 -22.41
CA ASP A 327 22.53 11.62 -23.33
C ASP A 327 23.14 11.52 -24.74
N LYS A 328 23.66 12.63 -25.28
CA LYS A 328 24.43 12.63 -26.53
C LYS A 328 25.64 11.69 -26.45
N ALA A 329 26.36 11.74 -25.34
CA ALA A 329 27.50 10.86 -25.10
C ALA A 329 27.08 9.38 -25.02
N LEU A 330 25.94 9.08 -24.39
CA LEU A 330 25.41 7.71 -24.32
C LEU A 330 24.99 7.20 -25.70
N TYR A 331 24.38 8.07 -26.51
CA TYR A 331 24.07 7.77 -27.90
C TYR A 331 25.34 7.48 -28.72
N LEU A 332 26.42 8.24 -28.49
CA LEU A 332 27.71 7.98 -29.11
C LEU A 332 28.26 6.60 -28.69
N ALA A 333 28.21 6.24 -27.40
CA ALA A 333 28.61 4.91 -26.93
C ALA A 333 27.81 3.78 -27.61
N LYS A 334 26.49 3.94 -27.72
CA LYS A 334 25.60 2.96 -28.38
C LYS A 334 25.86 2.83 -29.88
N SER A 335 26.20 3.92 -30.56
CA SER A 335 26.44 3.94 -32.01
C SER A 335 27.86 3.49 -32.41
N THR A 336 28.83 3.60 -31.50
CA THR A 336 30.24 3.21 -31.72
C THR A 336 30.55 1.76 -31.36
N GLY A 337 29.53 0.93 -31.18
CA GLY A 337 29.69 -0.51 -30.97
C GLY A 337 29.27 -1.01 -29.58
N ARG A 338 28.77 -0.12 -28.71
CA ARG A 338 28.37 -0.43 -27.31
C ARG A 338 29.55 -0.88 -26.44
N ASN A 339 29.26 -1.29 -25.21
CA ASN A 339 30.24 -1.77 -24.24
C ASN A 339 31.43 -0.79 -24.03
N CYS A 340 31.14 0.50 -23.90
CA CYS A 340 32.17 1.54 -23.82
C CYS A 340 31.70 2.77 -23.04
N VAL A 341 32.67 3.59 -22.62
CA VAL A 341 32.43 4.92 -22.02
C VAL A 341 32.78 6.00 -23.05
N ALA A 342 31.80 6.84 -23.38
CA ALA A 342 31.95 7.98 -24.29
C ALA A 342 31.59 9.30 -23.59
N SER A 343 32.17 10.39 -24.09
CA SER A 343 31.90 11.77 -23.69
C SER A 343 31.59 12.61 -24.93
N ALA A 344 30.92 13.75 -24.77
CA ALA A 344 30.64 14.66 -25.89
C ALA A 344 31.93 15.18 -26.59
N GLN A 345 33.06 15.18 -25.88
CA GLN A 345 34.37 15.56 -26.44
C GLN A 345 34.94 14.50 -27.41
N ASP A 346 34.41 13.28 -27.39
CA ASP A 346 34.85 12.20 -28.28
C ASP A 346 34.11 12.20 -29.64
N MET A 347 33.19 13.15 -29.86
CA MET A 347 32.49 13.30 -31.15
C MET A 347 33.52 13.58 -32.27
N PRO A 348 33.55 12.76 -33.35
CA PRO A 348 34.39 13.04 -34.51
C PRO A 348 34.10 14.44 -35.05
N SER A 349 35.15 15.18 -35.41
CA SER A 349 35.07 16.56 -35.93
C SER A 349 34.17 16.74 -37.16
N GLU A 350 33.76 15.66 -37.84
CA GLU A 350 32.81 15.66 -38.96
C GLU A 350 31.33 15.68 -38.53
N LEU A 351 31.01 15.45 -37.25
CA LEU A 351 29.65 15.43 -36.69
C LEU A 351 29.37 16.60 -35.72
N GLN A 352 30.31 17.55 -35.59
CA GLN A 352 30.05 18.80 -34.88
C GLN A 352 29.08 19.66 -35.71
N PRO A 353 27.92 20.07 -35.16
CA PRO A 353 27.12 21.09 -35.84
C PRO A 353 27.97 22.34 -35.99
N LEU A 354 28.06 22.84 -37.23
CA LEU A 354 28.74 24.09 -37.57
C LEU A 354 28.35 25.16 -36.54
N SER A 355 29.32 25.61 -35.75
CA SER A 355 29.20 26.81 -34.94
C SER A 355 28.78 27.94 -35.86
N ALA A 356 27.57 28.47 -35.65
CA ALA A 356 27.10 29.67 -36.30
C ALA A 356 27.83 30.88 -35.70
N ASP A 357 29.07 31.09 -36.15
CA ASP A 357 29.79 32.34 -35.98
C ASP A 357 29.86 33.07 -37.32
N ALA A 358 28.95 34.05 -37.48
CA ALA A 358 29.15 35.29 -38.23
C ALA A 358 28.15 36.35 -37.75
#